data_AF-S7WPE6-F1
#
_entry.id   AF-S7WPE6-F1
#
_cell.length_a   1.000
_cell.length_b   1.000
_cell.length_c   1.000
_cell.angle_alpha   90.00
_cell.angle_beta   90.00
_cell.angle_gamma   90.00
#
_symmetry.space_group_name_H-M   'P 1'
#
loop_
_entity.id
_entity.type
_entity.pdbx_description
1 polymer ?
#
loop_
_entity_poly.entity_id
_entity_poly.type
_entity_poly.pdbx_seq_one_letter_code
_entity_poly.pdbx_strand_id
1 'polypeptide(L)' 'MRWATEHGIRIEYIQPGKPQQNAYIERYNRTIRYSWLSKHLFDTLDEVQDYATNWLWHYNHERPHQANKGKPPLMAA' A
#
# COMPACT_ATOMS: atom_id res chain seq x y z
N MET A 1 -1.39 21.11 -2.41
CA MET A 1 -0.89 21.65 -1.13
C MET A 1 -2.01 22.17 -0.24
N ARG A 2 -2.93 23.01 -0.76
CA ARG A 2 -4.02 23.61 0.04
C ARG A 2 -4.77 22.59 0.91
N TRP A 3 -5.29 21.50 0.33
CA TRP A 3 -6.00 20.47 1.10
C TRP A 3 -5.17 19.89 2.25
N ALA A 4 -3.90 19.51 2.00
CA ALA A 4 -3.04 18.95 3.04
C ALA A 4 -2.77 19.97 4.16
N THR A 5 -2.51 21.23 3.79
CA THR A 5 -2.33 22.33 4.76
C THR A 5 -3.59 22.59 5.58
N GLU A 6 -4.78 22.59 4.96
CA GLU A 6 -6.07 22.75 5.64
C GLU A 6 -6.33 21.63 6.66
N HIS A 7 -5.80 20.44 6.42
CA HIS A 7 -5.92 19.29 7.32
C HIS A 7 -4.71 19.12 8.28
N GLY A 8 -3.79 20.09 8.31
CA GLY A 8 -2.60 20.02 9.17
C GLY A 8 -1.60 18.92 8.79
N ILE A 9 -1.69 18.39 7.56
CA ILE A 9 -0.79 17.34 7.04
C ILE A 9 0.45 18.00 6.44
N ARG A 10 1.62 17.73 7.03
CA ARG A 10 2.92 18.13 6.48
C ARG A 10 3.35 17.15 5.38
N ILE A 11 3.65 17.68 4.19
CA ILE A 11 4.16 16.88 3.08
C ILE A 11 5.69 16.85 3.15
N GLU A 12 6.24 15.65 3.23
CA GLU A 12 7.69 15.40 3.19
C GLU A 12 8.07 14.88 1.81
N TYR A 13 9.06 15.53 1.18
CA TYR A 13 9.58 15.10 -0.11
C TYR A 13 10.85 14.28 0.07
N ILE A 14 11.04 13.27 -0.77
CA ILE A 14 12.32 12.59 -0.88
C ILE A 14 13.36 13.52 -1.48
N GLN A 15 14.61 13.35 -1.06
CA GLN A 15 15.73 14.09 -1.60
C GLN A 15 16.09 13.55 -2.99
N PRO A 16 16.38 14.43 -3.96
CA PRO A 16 16.89 14.00 -5.26
C PRO A 16 18.10 13.08 -5.11
N GLY A 17 18.09 11.97 -5.85
CA GLY A 17 19.15 10.96 -5.79
C GLY A 17 19.12 10.03 -4.56
N LYS A 18 18.10 10.10 -3.70
CA LYS A 18 17.95 9.21 -2.52
C LYS A 18 16.69 8.33 -2.59
N PRO A 19 16.59 7.39 -3.54
CA PRO A 19 15.42 6.53 -3.71
C PRO A 19 15.14 5.65 -2.47
N GLN A 20 16.14 5.38 -1.63
CA GLN A 20 15.97 4.59 -0.41
C GLN A 20 14.99 5.23 0.58
N GLN A 21 14.77 6.55 0.51
CA GLN A 21 13.76 7.23 1.33
C GLN A 21 12.32 6.82 0.97
N ASN A 22 12.10 6.26 -0.22
CA ASN A 22 10.82 5.75 -0.68
C ASN A 22 10.72 4.21 -0.63
N ALA A 23 11.73 3.52 -0.10
CA ALA A 23 11.86 2.07 -0.19
C ALA A 23 10.65 1.29 0.36
N TYR A 24 10.00 1.81 1.41
CA TYR A 24 8.81 1.16 1.99
C TYR A 24 7.62 1.18 1.01
N ILE A 25 7.37 2.31 0.36
CA ILE A 25 6.30 2.45 -0.63
C ILE A 25 6.60 1.63 -1.87
N GLU A 26 7.86 1.61 -2.33
CA GLU A 26 8.28 0.79 -3.47
C GLU A 26 8.09 -0.71 -3.18
N ARG A 27 8.48 -1.17 -1.99
CA ARG A 27 8.24 -2.55 -1.54
C ARG A 27 6.76 -2.88 -1.47
N TYR A 28 5.94 -1.95 -1.00
CA TYR A 28 4.49 -2.12 -0.94
C TYR A 28 3.87 -2.22 -2.34
N ASN A 29 4.22 -1.31 -3.27
CA ASN A 29 3.77 -1.34 -4.66
C ASN A 29 4.19 -2.63 -5.38
N ARG A 30 5.40 -3.11 -5.11
CA ARG A 30 5.86 -4.42 -5.58
C ARG A 30 4.95 -5.55 -5.08
N THR A 31 4.57 -5.51 -3.81
CA THR A 31 3.68 -6.51 -3.20
C THR A 31 2.30 -6.51 -3.86
N ILE A 32 1.71 -5.34 -4.10
CA ILE A 32 0.44 -5.21 -4.85
C ILE A 32 0.58 -5.85 -6.24
N ARG A 33 1.62 -5.47 -6.99
CA ARG A 33 1.84 -5.92 -8.37
C ARG A 33 1.89 -7.45 -8.48
N TYR A 34 2.71 -8.08 -7.64
CA TYR A 34 2.90 -9.53 -7.67
C TYR A 34 1.81 -10.32 -6.95
N SER A 35 1.01 -9.69 -6.10
CA SER A 35 -0.08 -10.40 -5.42
C SER A 35 -1.28 -10.57 -6.33
N TRP A 36 -1.73 -9.51 -7.00
CA TRP A 36 -2.97 -9.54 -7.78
C TRP A 36 -2.94 -8.76 -9.08
N LEU A 37 -2.34 -7.56 -9.11
CA LEU A 37 -2.51 -6.67 -10.25
C LEU A 37 -1.96 -7.24 -11.57
N SER A 38 -0.87 -8.00 -11.52
CA SER A 38 -0.32 -8.67 -12.72
C SER A 38 -0.88 -10.08 -12.97
N LYS A 39 -1.81 -10.57 -12.14
CA LYS A 39 -2.39 -11.92 -12.25
C LYS A 39 -3.82 -11.92 -12.79
N HIS A 40 -4.44 -10.75 -12.89
CA HIS A 40 -5.82 -10.59 -13.30
C HIS A 40 -5.88 -9.63 -14.49
N LEU A 41 -6.76 -9.97 -15.44
CA LEU A 41 -7.24 -9.04 -16.44
C LEU A 41 -8.58 -8.52 -15.94
N PHE A 42 -8.75 -7.21 -15.99
CA PHE A 42 -9.97 -6.53 -15.56
C PHE A 42 -10.57 -5.84 -16.78
N ASP A 43 -11.88 -5.92 -16.90
CA ASP A 43 -12.60 -5.34 -18.03
C ASP A 43 -13.07 -3.91 -17.70
N THR A 44 -13.22 -3.59 -16.41
CA THR A 44 -13.66 -2.28 -15.93
C THR A 44 -12.84 -1.75 -14.77
N LEU A 45 -12.89 -0.42 -14.55
CA LEU A 45 -12.26 0.21 -13.39
C LEU A 45 -12.95 -0.20 -12.08
N ASP A 46 -14.26 -0.44 -12.11
CA ASP A 46 -15.03 -0.83 -10.92
C ASP A 46 -14.55 -2.19 -10.41
N GLU A 47 -14.32 -3.15 -11.30
CA GLU A 47 -13.73 -4.46 -10.93
C GLU A 47 -12.35 -4.31 -10.28
N VAL A 48 -11.50 -3.42 -10.81
CA VAL A 48 -10.18 -3.14 -10.22
C VAL A 48 -10.33 -2.56 -8.83
N GLN A 49 -11.26 -1.63 -8.62
CA GLN A 49 -11.49 -0.98 -7.33
C GLN A 49 -12.04 -1.95 -6.29
N ASP A 50 -13.00 -2.80 -6.66
CA ASP A 50 -13.57 -3.81 -5.78
C ASP A 50 -12.51 -4.84 -5.36
N TYR A 51 -11.72 -5.32 -6.33
CA TYR A 51 -10.62 -6.24 -6.04
C TYR A 51 -9.59 -5.56 -5.11
N ALA A 52 -9.17 -4.33 -5.43
CA ALA A 52 -8.19 -3.60 -4.63
C ALA A 52 -8.66 -3.39 -3.19
N THR A 53 -9.95 -3.07 -3.00
CA THR A 53 -10.56 -2.87 -1.69
C THR A 53 -10.56 -4.17 -0.87
N ASN A 54 -11.02 -5.27 -1.46
CA ASN A 54 -11.02 -6.58 -0.82
C ASN A 54 -9.60 -7.04 -0.48
N TRP A 55 -8.66 -6.86 -1.41
CA TRP A 55 -7.27 -7.22 -1.20
C TRP A 55 -6.62 -6.38 -0.09
N LEU A 56 -6.91 -5.07 -0.03
CA LEU A 56 -6.39 -4.19 1.01
C LEU A 56 -6.92 -4.58 2.39
N TRP A 57 -8.19 -4.96 2.48
CA TRP A 57 -8.78 -5.48 3.71
C TRP A 57 -8.06 -6.75 4.17
N HIS A 58 -7.90 -7.74 3.28
CA HIS A 58 -7.17 -8.97 3.56
C HIS A 58 -5.70 -8.69 3.97
N TYR A 59 -5.02 -7.79 3.24
CA TYR A 59 -3.64 -7.42 3.54
C TYR A 59 -3.48 -6.90 4.97
N ASN A 60 -4.42 -6.06 5.42
CA ASN A 60 -4.34 -5.40 6.72
C ASN A 60 -4.85 -6.26 7.89
N HIS A 61 -5.82 -7.14 7.65
CA HIS A 61 -6.50 -7.89 8.71
C HIS A 61 -6.10 -9.36 8.80
N GLU A 62 -5.60 -9.97 7.73
CA GLU A 62 -5.39 -11.42 7.66
C GLU A 62 -3.99 -11.82 7.21
N ARG A 63 -3.34 -11.02 6.34
CA ARG A 63 -2.05 -11.40 5.76
C ARG A 63 -0.95 -11.49 6.84
N PRO A 64 -0.36 -12.68 7.07
CA PRO A 64 0.68 -12.83 8.08
C PRO A 64 1.94 -12.06 7.68
N HIS A 65 2.48 -11.24 8.58
CA HIS A 65 3.71 -10.51 8.36
C HIS A 65 4.84 -11.09 9.21
N GLN A 66 5.90 -11.61 8.58
CA GLN A 66 7.01 -12.26 9.29
C GLN A 66 7.68 -11.33 10.32
N ALA A 67 7.90 -10.06 9.96
CA ALA A 67 8.45 -9.07 10.90
C ALA A 67 7.52 -8.78 12.09
N ASN A 68 6.24 -9.15 12.00
CA ASN A 68 5.24 -9.00 13.05
C ASN A 68 4.89 -10.35 13.70
N LYS A 69 5.83 -11.29 13.81
CA LYS A 69 5.60 -12.62 14.41
C LYS A 69 4.42 -13.38 13.79
N GLY A 70 4.18 -13.19 12.50
CA GLY A 70 3.07 -13.80 11.78
C GLY A 70 1.71 -13.12 11.97
N LYS A 71 1.63 -12.03 12.73
CA LYS A 71 0.40 -11.24 12.87
C LYS A 71 0.18 -10.32 11.66
N PRO A 72 -1.07 -9.99 11.34
CA PRO A 72 -1.39 -9.05 10.28
C PRO A 72 -0.98 -7.61 10.65
N PRO A 73 -0.81 -6.71 9.66
CA PRO A 73 -0.35 -5.34 9.88
C PRO A 73 -1.13 -4.56 10.94
N LEU A 74 -2.47 -4.65 10.98
CA LEU A 74 -3.28 -3.93 11.98
C LEU A 74 -3.14 -4.48 13.41
N MET A 75 -2.60 -5.69 13.59
CA MET A 75 -2.34 -6.26 14.91
C MET A 75 -0.91 -6.00 15.40
N ALA A 76 -0.10 -5.29 14.62
CA ALA A 76 1.17 -4.72 15.08
C ALA A 76 0.84 -3.44 15.86
N ALA A 77 0.55 -3.57 17.15
CA ALA A 77 0.60 -2.46 18.08
C ALA A 77 2.05 -2.23 18.53
#